data_AF-L1JG27-F1
#
_entry.id   AF-L1JG27-F1
#
_cell.length_a   1.000
_cell.length_b   1.000
_cell.length_c   1.000
_cell.angle_alpha   90.00
_cell.angle_beta   90.00
_cell.angle_gamma   90.00
#
_symmetry.space_group_name_H-M   'P 1'
#
loop_
_entity.id
_entity.type
_entity.pdbx_description
1 polymer ?
#
loop_
_entity_poly.entity_id
_entity_poly.type
_entity_poly.pdbx_seq_one_letter_code
_entity_poly.pdbx_strand_id
1 'polypeptide(L)'
;MWQDSAVSFQAPPLSSTTQLPKDSAQQELGRHSKYCHFCQHVKSTMAACSSPQCTFKFCHNCISVHLMEDWDAVLRAERDKSWKCPCCRYRCCCCSSKACTAKHPHCKAYRKRQQTRVNVVEGGE
;
A
#
# COMPACT_ATOMS: atom_id res chain seq x y z
N MET A 1 -74.45 -5.90 31.52
CA MET A 1 -73.45 -6.52 32.41
C MET A 1 -72.48 -7.28 31.53
N TRP A 2 -71.25 -6.81 31.36
CA TRP A 2 -70.01 -7.58 31.12
C TRP A 2 -68.84 -6.66 31.43
N GLN A 3 -67.80 -7.27 31.99
CA GLN A 3 -66.93 -6.72 33.01
C GLN A 3 -65.64 -6.14 32.44
N ASP A 4 -65.05 -5.26 33.25
CA ASP A 4 -63.67 -4.80 33.22
C ASP A 4 -62.66 -5.95 33.02
N SER A 5 -61.65 -5.73 32.18
CA SER A 5 -60.38 -6.45 32.27
C SER A 5 -59.27 -5.57 31.68
N ALA A 6 -58.64 -4.83 32.58
CA ALA A 6 -57.34 -4.22 32.38
C ALA A 6 -56.30 -5.31 32.07
N VAL A 7 -55.63 -5.19 30.93
CA VAL A 7 -54.36 -5.87 30.66
C VAL A 7 -53.28 -4.82 30.43
N SER A 8 -52.48 -4.59 31.47
CA SER A 8 -51.09 -4.18 31.27
C SER A 8 -50.34 -5.36 30.64
N PHE A 9 -49.34 -5.10 29.80
CA PHE A 9 -47.97 -5.61 29.96
C PHE A 9 -47.10 -5.35 28.71
N GLN A 10 -46.15 -4.43 28.92
CA GLN A 10 -44.75 -4.42 28.48
C GLN A 10 -44.40 -4.46 26.99
N ALA A 11 -43.81 -3.34 26.56
CA ALA A 11 -43.06 -3.20 25.32
C ALA A 11 -41.80 -4.11 25.31
N PRO A 12 -41.47 -4.75 24.18
CA PRO A 12 -40.25 -5.52 24.06
C PRO A 12 -39.02 -4.61 24.00
N PRO A 13 -37.89 -4.96 24.64
CA PRO A 13 -36.66 -4.20 24.54
C PRO A 13 -36.06 -4.31 23.13
N LEU A 14 -35.67 -3.16 22.59
CA LEU A 14 -34.87 -2.98 21.39
C LEU A 14 -33.61 -3.84 21.48
N SER A 15 -33.65 -5.00 20.82
CA SER A 15 -32.49 -5.87 20.68
C SER A 15 -31.64 -5.35 19.53
N SER A 16 -30.56 -4.72 19.95
CA SER A 16 -29.47 -4.15 19.18
C SER A 16 -29.12 -4.99 17.96
N THR A 17 -29.32 -4.38 16.78
CA THR A 17 -28.62 -4.70 15.55
C THR A 17 -27.13 -4.82 15.86
N THR A 18 -26.63 -6.05 15.92
CA THR A 18 -25.19 -6.31 15.90
C THR A 18 -24.72 -6.08 14.47
N GLN A 19 -24.53 -4.81 14.12
CA GLN A 19 -23.66 -4.44 13.02
C GLN A 19 -22.25 -4.82 13.46
N LEU A 20 -21.74 -5.91 12.89
CA LEU A 20 -20.30 -6.16 12.83
C LEU A 20 -19.63 -4.88 12.30
N PRO A 21 -18.64 -4.30 13.00
CA PRO A 21 -17.80 -3.29 12.39
C PRO A 21 -17.06 -3.97 11.24
N LYS A 22 -17.45 -3.59 10.01
CA LYS A 22 -16.72 -3.88 8.77
C LYS A 22 -15.49 -2.97 8.73
N ASP A 23 -14.69 -3.01 9.80
CA ASP A 23 -13.47 -2.24 9.95
C ASP A 23 -12.31 -3.20 9.73
N SER A 24 -11.84 -3.28 8.49
CA SER A 24 -10.44 -3.63 8.13
C SER A 24 -10.34 -3.85 6.62
N ALA A 25 -10.41 -2.77 5.81
CA ALA A 25 -9.84 -2.80 4.45
C ALA A 25 -9.75 -1.45 3.72
N GLN A 26 -10.40 -0.37 4.15
CA GLN A 26 -10.53 0.82 3.28
C GLN A 26 -10.32 2.16 4.00
N GLN A 27 -9.19 2.33 4.68
CA GLN A 27 -8.70 3.67 5.05
C GLN A 27 -7.18 3.75 4.91
N GLU A 28 -6.68 3.69 3.68
CA GLU A 28 -5.44 4.35 3.23
C GLU A 28 -5.64 4.85 1.79
N LEU A 29 -6.88 5.20 1.43
CA LEU A 29 -7.25 5.76 0.13
C LEU A 29 -6.93 7.27 0.13
N GLY A 30 -5.66 7.63 -0.02
CA GLY A 30 -5.32 9.04 -0.25
C GLY A 30 -3.86 9.43 -0.16
N ARG A 31 -3.01 8.64 0.51
CA ARG A 31 -1.59 9.01 0.66
C ARG A 31 -0.68 8.42 -0.41
N HIS A 32 -0.98 7.24 -0.91
CA HIS A 32 -0.05 6.53 -1.79
C HIS A 32 -0.27 6.83 -3.27
N SER A 33 0.83 6.98 -4.02
CA SER A 33 0.81 7.25 -5.45
C SER A 33 0.06 6.17 -6.23
N LYS A 34 -0.67 6.58 -7.29
CA LYS A 34 -1.31 5.67 -8.24
C LYS A 34 -0.29 4.83 -9.03
N TYR A 35 0.92 5.34 -9.17
CA TYR A 35 1.94 4.76 -10.02
C TYR A 35 2.94 3.93 -9.22
N CYS A 36 3.45 2.87 -9.83
CA CYS A 36 4.58 2.13 -9.26
C CYS A 36 5.78 3.07 -9.17
N HIS A 37 6.38 3.22 -7.98
CA HIS A 37 7.55 4.09 -7.80
C HIS A 37 8.70 3.68 -8.74
N PHE A 38 8.84 2.39 -9.01
CA PHE A 38 9.93 1.87 -9.82
C PHE A 38 9.67 2.01 -11.32
N CYS A 39 8.57 1.42 -11.84
CA CYS A 39 8.28 1.40 -13.28
C CYS A 39 7.32 2.47 -13.77
N GLN A 40 6.75 3.29 -12.87
CA GLN A 40 5.80 4.38 -13.17
C GLN A 40 4.54 3.95 -13.92
N HIS A 41 4.31 2.64 -14.09
CA HIS A 41 3.07 2.10 -14.63
C HIS A 41 2.06 1.83 -13.53
N VAL A 42 0.79 1.98 -13.88
CA VAL A 42 -0.35 1.56 -13.07
C VAL A 42 -0.59 0.08 -13.34
N LYS A 43 -0.72 -0.72 -12.28
CA LYS A 43 -1.10 -2.15 -12.38
C LYS A 43 -2.14 -2.46 -11.31
N SER A 44 -2.95 -3.48 -11.54
CA SER A 44 -4.00 -3.88 -10.58
C SER A 44 -3.41 -4.46 -9.28
N THR A 45 -2.26 -5.13 -9.37
CA THR A 45 -1.59 -5.77 -8.22
C THR A 45 -0.39 -4.93 -7.76
N MET A 46 -0.59 -4.15 -6.69
CA MET A 46 0.43 -3.27 -6.13
C MET A 46 0.40 -3.32 -4.60
N ALA A 47 1.60 -3.33 -4.00
CA ALA A 47 1.77 -3.22 -2.56
C ALA A 47 2.18 -1.81 -2.17
N ALA A 48 1.53 -1.27 -1.14
CA ALA A 48 1.78 0.04 -0.56
C ALA A 48 2.67 -0.06 0.68
N CYS A 49 3.59 0.89 0.83
CA CYS A 49 4.43 0.95 2.02
C CYS A 49 3.60 1.34 3.25
N SER A 50 3.77 0.61 4.36
CA SER A 50 3.07 0.90 5.61
C SER A 50 3.71 2.01 6.46
N SER A 51 4.83 2.59 6.02
CA SER A 51 5.47 3.72 6.72
C SER A 51 4.62 4.99 6.58
N PRO A 52 4.32 5.73 7.67
CA PRO A 52 3.38 6.86 7.65
C PRO A 52 3.87 8.06 6.82
N GLN A 53 5.18 8.13 6.58
CA GLN A 53 5.84 9.18 5.78
C GLN A 53 6.11 8.73 4.34
N CYS A 54 5.67 7.53 3.95
CA CYS A 54 5.94 6.97 2.63
C CYS A 54 4.68 6.86 1.79
N THR A 55 4.76 7.41 0.58
CA THR A 55 3.65 7.40 -0.39
C THR A 55 3.92 6.43 -1.55
N PHE A 56 4.96 5.60 -1.45
CA PHE A 56 5.40 4.74 -2.55
C PHE A 56 4.61 3.43 -2.61
N LYS A 57 4.24 3.05 -3.85
CA LYS A 57 3.69 1.72 -4.18
C LYS A 57 4.61 0.99 -5.14
N PHE A 58 4.58 -0.33 -5.08
CA PHE A 58 5.36 -1.21 -5.95
C PHE A 58 4.47 -2.29 -6.55
N CYS A 59 4.57 -2.51 -7.86
CA CYS A 59 3.82 -3.58 -8.51
C CYS A 59 4.51 -4.93 -8.32
N HIS A 60 3.73 -6.01 -8.38
CA HIS A 60 4.21 -7.39 -8.25
C HIS A 60 5.53 -7.64 -8.99
N ASN A 61 5.58 -7.34 -10.29
CA ASN A 61 6.77 -7.56 -11.09
C ASN A 61 8.02 -6.81 -10.58
N CYS A 62 7.85 -5.59 -10.08
CA CYS A 62 8.99 -4.84 -9.54
C CYS A 62 9.46 -5.42 -8.20
N ILE A 63 8.56 -5.95 -7.38
CA ILE A 63 8.92 -6.62 -6.13
C ILE A 63 9.71 -7.90 -6.44
N SER A 64 9.15 -8.79 -7.24
CA SER A 64 9.78 -10.09 -7.51
C SER A 64 11.06 -9.95 -8.33
N VAL A 65 11.10 -9.07 -9.34
CA VAL A 65 12.26 -8.96 -10.26
C VAL A 65 13.34 -8.00 -9.76
N HIS A 66 12.97 -6.85 -9.18
CA HIS A 66 13.94 -5.82 -8.81
C HIS A 66 14.26 -5.77 -7.33
N LEU A 67 13.31 -6.15 -6.47
CA LEU A 67 13.53 -6.24 -5.03
C LEU A 67 13.94 -7.65 -4.60
N MET A 68 13.68 -8.67 -5.45
CA MET A 68 13.94 -10.07 -5.16
C MET A 68 13.24 -10.51 -3.85
N GLU A 69 12.08 -9.92 -3.56
CA GLU A 69 11.25 -10.29 -2.41
C GLU A 69 10.09 -11.19 -2.88
N ASP A 70 9.69 -12.12 -2.03
CA ASP A 70 8.53 -12.99 -2.27
C ASP A 70 7.24 -12.18 -2.18
N TRP A 71 6.45 -12.19 -3.25
CA TRP A 71 5.23 -11.37 -3.35
C TRP A 71 4.18 -11.75 -2.32
N ASP A 72 3.98 -13.05 -2.06
CA ASP A 72 3.00 -13.53 -1.10
C ASP A 72 3.39 -13.12 0.34
N ALA A 73 4.69 -13.19 0.67
CA ALA A 73 5.20 -12.67 1.93
C ALA A 73 5.00 -11.15 2.06
N VAL A 74 5.20 -10.40 0.98
CA VAL A 74 4.95 -8.95 0.96
C VAL A 74 3.48 -8.63 1.16
N LEU A 75 2.57 -9.32 0.47
CA LEU A 75 1.13 -9.10 0.62
C LEU A 75 0.63 -9.43 2.04
N ARG A 76 1.15 -10.49 2.66
CA ARG A 76 0.86 -10.81 4.07
C ARG A 76 1.33 -9.68 4.98
N ALA A 77 2.59 -9.28 4.85
CA ALA A 77 3.17 -8.21 5.64
C ALA A 77 2.50 -6.83 5.38
N GLU A 78 2.00 -6.59 4.18
CA GLU A 78 1.24 -5.38 3.83
C GLU A 78 -0.11 -5.37 4.55
N ARG A 79 -0.84 -6.49 4.54
CA ARG A 79 -2.10 -6.64 5.30
C ARG A 79 -1.87 -6.41 6.79
N ASP A 80 -0.75 -6.92 7.31
CA ASP A 80 -0.34 -6.74 8.70
C ASP A 80 0.23 -5.34 8.99
N LYS A 81 0.28 -4.45 7.99
CA LYS A 81 0.87 -3.10 8.10
C LYS A 81 2.32 -3.11 8.63
N SER A 82 3.03 -4.22 8.41
CA SER A 82 4.42 -4.41 8.81
C SER A 82 5.37 -4.26 7.63
N TRP A 83 4.86 -4.35 6.40
CA TRP A 83 5.68 -4.18 5.20
C TRP A 83 6.13 -2.73 5.02
N LYS A 84 7.44 -2.52 5.17
CA LYS A 84 8.13 -1.28 4.81
C LYS A 84 8.79 -1.46 3.43
N CYS A 85 8.66 -0.47 2.55
CA CYS A 85 9.34 -0.54 1.26
C CYS A 85 10.88 -0.45 1.41
N PRO A 86 11.65 -0.85 0.39
CA PRO A 86 13.12 -0.77 0.43
C PRO A 86 13.66 0.64 0.64
N CYS A 87 12.97 1.69 0.16
CA CYS A 87 13.35 3.08 0.45
C CYS A 87 13.28 3.35 1.97
N CYS A 88 12.28 2.80 2.67
CA CYS A 88 12.09 2.97 4.11
C CYS A 88 12.95 2.02 4.96
N ARG A 89 13.11 0.75 4.55
CA ARG A 89 13.88 -0.26 5.31
C ARG A 89 15.37 0.07 5.33
N TYR A 90 15.94 0.30 4.16
CA TYR A 90 17.39 0.47 4.02
C TYR A 90 17.80 1.94 4.09
N ARG A 91 16.86 2.84 4.42
CA ARG A 91 16.99 4.30 4.28
C ARG A 91 17.69 4.62 2.95
N CYS A 92 17.21 3.96 1.90
CA CYS A 92 17.99 3.79 0.70
C CYS A 92 18.24 5.15 0.03
N CYS A 93 19.52 5.51 -0.01
CA CYS A 93 20.17 6.51 -0.84
C CYS A 93 19.48 6.78 -2.19
N CYS A 94 19.02 5.76 -2.93
CA CYS A 94 18.39 5.94 -4.24
C CYS A 94 17.07 6.76 -4.24
N CYS A 95 16.42 6.91 -3.07
CA CYS A 95 15.20 7.71 -2.89
C CYS A 95 15.44 9.00 -2.07
N SER A 96 16.48 9.06 -1.22
CA SER A 96 16.70 10.18 -0.28
C SER A 96 17.96 11.02 -0.56
N SER A 97 18.96 10.47 -1.24
CA SER A 97 20.22 11.14 -1.52
C SER A 97 20.77 10.50 -2.80
N LYS A 98 20.46 11.10 -3.96
CA LYS A 98 20.73 10.62 -5.34
C LYS A 98 22.17 10.10 -5.61
N ALA A 99 23.07 10.14 -4.65
CA ALA A 99 24.45 9.67 -4.66
C ALA A 99 24.63 8.36 -3.86
N CYS A 100 23.90 7.30 -4.21
CA CYS A 100 24.24 5.97 -3.68
C CYS A 100 25.40 5.33 -4.44
N THR A 101 26.54 5.13 -3.79
CA THR A 101 27.67 4.38 -4.35
C THR A 101 27.59 2.88 -4.05
N ALA A 102 26.72 2.45 -3.14
CA ALA A 102 26.54 1.04 -2.77
C ALA A 102 25.99 0.18 -3.92
N LYS A 103 26.43 -1.09 -3.97
CA LYS A 103 26.04 -2.07 -5.01
C LYS A 103 24.74 -2.81 -4.68
N HIS A 104 23.69 -2.10 -4.25
CA HIS A 104 22.39 -2.74 -4.05
C HIS A 104 21.72 -3.11 -5.39
N PRO A 105 21.02 -4.25 -5.50
CA PRO A 105 20.33 -4.66 -6.71
C PRO A 105 19.28 -3.64 -7.18
N HIS A 106 18.49 -3.09 -6.24
CA HIS A 106 17.50 -2.05 -6.54
C HIS A 106 18.16 -0.73 -7.00
N CYS A 107 19.32 -0.37 -6.47
CA CYS A 107 20.08 0.81 -6.89
C CYS A 107 20.76 0.63 -8.25
N LYS A 108 21.20 -0.58 -8.61
CA LYS A 108 21.70 -0.90 -9.96
C LYS A 108 20.59 -0.70 -11.00
N ALA A 109 19.42 -1.27 -10.76
CA ALA A 109 18.28 -1.14 -11.66
C ALA A 109 17.78 0.31 -11.75
N TYR A 110 17.80 1.07 -10.65
CA TYR A 110 17.50 2.51 -10.65
C TYR A 110 18.50 3.32 -11.48
N ARG A 111 19.82 3.15 -11.27
CA ARG A 111 20.88 3.84 -12.04
C ARG A 111 20.77 3.60 -13.54
N LYS A 112 20.53 2.36 -13.95
CA LYS A 112 20.32 2.00 -15.36
C LYS A 112 19.15 2.79 -15.97
N ARG A 113 18.05 2.95 -15.23
CA ARG A 113 16.87 3.71 -15.69
C ARG A 113 17.11 5.22 -15.77
N GLN A 114 17.86 5.78 -14.83
CA GLN A 114 18.23 7.19 -14.89
C GLN A 114 19.13 7.48 -16.10
N GLN A 115 20.12 6.63 -16.38
CA GLN A 115 20.96 6.75 -17.58
C GLN A 115 20.14 6.69 -18.88
N THR A 116 19.17 5.78 -18.99
CA THR A 116 18.30 5.71 -20.18
C THR A 116 17.38 6.92 -20.35
N ARG A 117 17.09 7.68 -19.27
CA ARG A 117 16.28 8.91 -19.36
C ARG A 117 17.09 10.10 -19.83
N VAL A 118 18.37 10.19 -19.43
CA VAL A 118 19.27 11.27 -19.83
C VAL A 118 19.60 11.15 -21.33
N ASN A 119 19.78 9.92 -21.84
CA ASN A 119 20.09 9.67 -23.25
C ASN A 119 18.94 9.91 -24.24
N VAL A 120 17.76 10.36 -23.80
CA VAL A 120 16.63 10.69 -24.70
C VAL A 120 16.58 12.18 -25.03
N VAL A 121 17.33 13.04 -24.32
CA VAL A 121 17.21 14.50 -24.43
C VAL A 121 18.20 15.11 -25.45
N GLU A 122 19.21 14.37 -25.90
CA GLU A 122 20.22 14.85 -26.87
C GLU A 122 20.08 14.19 -28.25
N GLY A 123 18.89 14.27 -28.85
CA GLY A 123 18.61 13.68 -30.15
C GLY A 123 17.44 14.31 -30.89
N GLY A 124 17.28 15.63 -30.76
CA GLY A 124 16.32 16.42 -31.55
C GLY A 124 17.08 17.49 -32.32
N GLU A 125 17.61 17.11 -33.49
CA GLU A 125 17.98 18.03 -34.58
C GLU A 125 16.73 18.54 -35.31
#